data_AF-A0A8D8IAR3-F1
#
_entry.id   AF-A0A8D8IAR3-F1
#
_cell.length_a   1.000
_cell.length_b   1.000
_cell.length_c   1.000
_cell.angle_alpha   90.00
_cell.angle_beta   90.00
_cell.angle_gamma   90.00
#
_symmetry.space_group_name_H-M   'P 1'
#
loop_
_entity.id
_entity.type
_entity.pdbx_description
1 polymer ?
#
loop_
_entity_poly.entity_id
_entity_poly.type
_entity_poly.pdbx_seq_one_letter_code
_entity_poly.pdbx_strand_id
1 'polypeptide(L)'
;MAKKIPFKVVFASDEDSDYPASELNSHSPTVHGWRSNSSSPVTPKEIVLRFFNPARIYRIQVLAHQHYIPERIELWLHYSSKSAPSTPSSQSFEYMGFVALSDNSSTNFTSRELQSVTVAPKVGSHLKLRLGPPHSNKFNVENQVALLAINILGEELTPEELTAIQSNTALLSATPAN
;
A
#
# COMPACT_ATOMS: atom_id res chain seq x y z
N MET A 1 19.60 8.07 6.38
CA MET A 1 18.50 7.95 7.37
C MET A 1 17.19 7.74 6.60
N ALA A 2 16.30 6.88 7.09
CA ALA A 2 15.00 6.65 6.47
C ALA A 2 14.14 7.92 6.51
N LYS A 3 13.62 8.33 5.36
CA LYS A 3 12.72 9.49 5.17
C LYS A 3 11.35 9.01 4.73
N LYS A 4 10.34 9.88 4.86
CA LYS A 4 9.01 9.62 4.31
C LYS A 4 9.07 9.64 2.79
N ILE A 5 8.62 8.56 2.15
CA ILE A 5 8.55 8.44 0.69
C ILE A 5 7.21 9.04 0.23
N PRO A 6 7.22 10.08 -0.62
CA PRO A 6 6.00 10.63 -1.20
C PRO A 6 5.39 9.67 -2.22
N PHE A 7 4.08 9.56 -2.20
CA PHE A 7 3.33 8.69 -3.10
C PHE A 7 2.00 9.34 -3.51
N LYS A 8 1.37 8.75 -4.53
CA LYS A 8 -0.01 9.02 -4.92
C LYS A 8 -0.78 7.70 -5.03
N VAL A 9 -2.01 7.66 -4.56
CA VAL A 9 -2.95 6.58 -4.85
C VAL A 9 -3.30 6.62 -6.34
N VAL A 10 -3.08 5.50 -7.03
CA VAL A 10 -3.34 5.37 -8.47
C VAL A 10 -4.45 4.37 -8.79
N PHE A 11 -4.84 3.55 -7.81
CA PHE A 11 -5.92 2.58 -7.97
C PHE A 11 -6.48 2.20 -6.60
N ALA A 12 -7.79 1.97 -6.55
CA ALA A 12 -8.48 1.26 -5.49
C ALA A 12 -9.51 0.31 -6.12
N SER A 13 -9.67 -0.87 -5.54
CA SER A 13 -10.63 -1.87 -6.03
C SER A 13 -12.09 -1.41 -5.88
N ASP A 14 -12.35 -0.65 -4.83
CA ASP A 14 -13.57 0.11 -4.60
C ASP A 14 -13.30 1.26 -3.61
N GLU A 15 -14.31 2.10 -3.44
CA GLU A 15 -14.33 3.17 -2.46
C GLU A 15 -15.77 3.58 -2.17
N ASP A 16 -15.99 4.04 -0.95
CA ASP A 16 -17.16 4.80 -0.57
C ASP A 16 -17.02 6.24 -1.10
N SER A 17 -18.11 6.81 -1.62
CA SER A 17 -18.10 8.17 -2.20
C SER A 17 -17.69 9.24 -1.19
N ASP A 18 -18.00 9.03 0.09
CA ASP A 18 -17.66 9.98 1.16
C ASP A 18 -16.23 9.78 1.69
N TYR A 19 -15.59 8.64 1.36
CA TYR A 19 -14.27 8.26 1.86
C TYR A 19 -13.39 7.71 0.72
N PRO A 20 -13.09 8.53 -0.31
CA PRO A 20 -12.38 8.10 -1.49
C PRO A 20 -10.91 7.80 -1.20
N ALA A 21 -10.30 6.94 -2.02
CA ALA A 21 -8.91 6.53 -1.81
C ALA A 21 -7.92 7.70 -1.95
N SER A 22 -8.32 8.75 -2.67
CA SER A 22 -7.54 9.98 -2.83
C SER A 22 -7.23 10.70 -1.51
N GLU A 23 -8.04 10.52 -0.45
CA GLU A 23 -7.82 11.09 0.88
C GLU A 23 -6.51 10.59 1.53
N LEU A 24 -6.05 9.37 1.17
CA LEU A 24 -4.80 8.81 1.66
C LEU A 24 -3.54 9.53 1.14
N ASN A 25 -3.67 10.42 0.14
CA ASN A 25 -2.54 11.19 -0.41
C ASN A 25 -2.04 12.27 0.55
N SER A 26 -2.85 12.70 1.52
CA SER A 26 -2.55 13.80 2.42
C SER A 26 -2.83 13.41 3.87
N HIS A 27 -2.01 13.90 4.79
CA HIS A 27 -2.24 13.72 6.23
C HIS A 27 -2.60 15.07 6.85
N SER A 28 -3.83 15.19 7.29
CA SER A 28 -4.43 16.36 7.93
C SER A 28 -5.45 15.89 8.95
N PRO A 29 -5.70 16.63 10.04
CA PRO A 29 -6.83 16.35 10.93
C PRO A 29 -8.20 16.35 10.22
N THR A 30 -8.28 16.99 9.05
CA THR A 30 -9.51 17.13 8.26
C THR A 30 -9.73 16.02 7.24
N VAL A 31 -8.72 15.19 6.96
CA VAL A 31 -8.90 14.07 6.02
C VAL A 31 -9.52 12.88 6.74
N HIS A 32 -10.43 12.21 6.04
CA HIS A 32 -11.18 11.09 6.58
C HIS A 32 -10.51 9.75 6.26
N GLY A 33 -9.64 9.73 5.24
CA GLY A 33 -9.04 8.51 4.73
C GLY A 33 -9.96 7.75 3.77
N TRP A 34 -9.61 6.50 3.52
CA TRP A 34 -10.32 5.60 2.61
C TRP A 34 -11.20 4.61 3.37
N ARG A 35 -12.38 4.31 2.81
CA ARG A 35 -13.25 3.20 3.26
C ARG A 35 -13.76 2.43 2.05
N SER A 36 -13.80 1.11 2.17
CA SER A 36 -14.40 0.24 1.15
C SER A 36 -15.91 0.45 1.05
N ASN A 37 -16.46 0.34 -0.15
CA ASN A 37 -17.91 0.44 -0.35
C ASN A 37 -18.66 -0.76 0.29
N SER A 38 -19.71 -0.49 1.06
CA SER A 38 -20.49 -1.52 1.77
C SER A 38 -21.25 -2.48 0.87
N SER A 39 -21.64 -2.05 -0.33
CA SER A 39 -22.35 -2.91 -1.29
C SER A 39 -21.41 -3.63 -2.27
N SER A 40 -20.09 -3.40 -2.18
CA SER A 40 -19.13 -3.96 -3.13
C SER A 40 -18.76 -5.40 -2.78
N PRO A 41 -19.01 -6.38 -3.67
CA PRO A 41 -18.67 -7.78 -3.44
C PRO A 41 -17.17 -8.08 -3.65
N VAL A 42 -16.38 -7.08 -4.06
CA VAL A 42 -14.97 -7.29 -4.40
C VAL A 42 -14.19 -7.70 -3.15
N THR A 43 -13.49 -8.83 -3.21
CA THR A 43 -12.60 -9.28 -2.14
C THR A 43 -11.44 -10.08 -2.70
N PRO A 44 -10.19 -9.88 -2.22
CA PRO A 44 -9.79 -8.88 -1.23
C PRO A 44 -9.87 -7.44 -1.76
N LYS A 45 -9.94 -6.45 -0.86
CA LYS A 45 -9.87 -5.04 -1.26
C LYS A 45 -8.42 -4.69 -1.58
N GLU A 46 -8.19 -3.91 -2.63
CA GLU A 46 -6.84 -3.57 -3.08
C GLU A 46 -6.67 -2.06 -3.23
N ILE A 47 -5.51 -1.55 -2.82
CA ILE A 47 -5.10 -0.16 -3.06
C ILE A 47 -3.68 -0.17 -3.62
N VAL A 48 -3.44 0.56 -4.70
CA VAL A 48 -2.10 0.72 -5.29
C VAL A 48 -1.64 2.16 -5.15
N LEU A 49 -0.45 2.30 -4.57
CA LEU A 49 0.27 3.54 -4.38
C LEU A 49 1.42 3.58 -5.39
N ARG A 50 1.59 4.71 -6.07
CA ARG A 50 2.75 5.01 -6.92
C ARG A 50 3.65 5.99 -6.19
N PHE A 51 4.92 5.66 -6.03
CA PHE A 51 5.90 6.59 -5.48
C PHE A 51 6.25 7.65 -6.51
N PHE A 52 6.59 8.86 -6.05
CA PHE A 52 6.98 9.93 -6.98
C PHE A 52 8.31 9.59 -7.66
N ASN A 53 9.24 9.02 -6.88
CA ASN A 53 10.49 8.45 -7.35
C ASN A 53 10.61 7.01 -6.84
N PRO A 54 11.26 6.11 -7.59
CA PRO A 54 11.59 4.79 -7.06
C PRO A 54 12.43 4.92 -5.78
N ALA A 55 12.09 4.09 -4.81
CA ALA A 55 12.66 4.17 -3.46
C ALA A 55 12.92 2.77 -2.91
N ARG A 56 13.90 2.69 -2.01
CA ARG A 56 14.17 1.54 -1.17
C ARG A 56 13.34 1.63 0.10
N ILE A 57 12.44 0.68 0.30
CA ILE A 57 11.48 0.70 1.41
C ILE A 57 12.04 -0.07 2.60
N TYR A 58 11.95 0.51 3.79
CA TYR A 58 12.44 -0.09 5.03
C TYR A 58 11.31 -0.38 6.02
N ARG A 59 10.30 0.50 6.08
CA ARG A 59 9.22 0.40 7.05
C ARG A 59 7.93 0.96 6.48
N ILE A 60 6.81 0.30 6.76
CA ILE A 60 5.48 0.75 6.40
C ILE A 60 4.67 0.89 7.68
N GLN A 61 3.94 1.99 7.80
CA GLN A 61 3.03 2.25 8.91
C GLN A 61 1.63 2.47 8.36
N VAL A 62 0.64 1.84 8.97
CA VAL A 62 -0.76 1.90 8.59
C VAL A 62 -1.58 2.32 9.80
N LEU A 63 -2.52 3.23 9.61
CA LEU A 63 -3.49 3.62 10.63
C LEU A 63 -4.87 3.19 10.15
N ALA A 64 -5.48 2.22 10.82
CA ALA A 64 -6.82 1.75 10.51
C ALA A 64 -7.89 2.49 11.34
N HIS A 65 -9.09 2.61 10.78
CA HIS A 65 -10.23 3.16 11.51
C HIS A 65 -10.65 2.17 12.61
N GLN A 66 -10.98 2.68 13.80
CA GLN A 66 -11.24 1.89 15.01
C GLN A 66 -12.33 0.81 14.88
N HIS A 67 -13.27 0.97 13.96
CA HIS A 67 -14.38 0.02 13.71
C HIS A 67 -14.20 -0.84 12.45
N TYR A 68 -13.30 -0.45 11.53
CA TYR A 68 -13.17 -1.07 10.20
C TYR A 68 -11.77 -1.66 10.01
N ILE A 69 -11.23 -2.27 11.06
CA ILE A 69 -9.85 -2.73 11.10
C ILE A 69 -9.75 -4.04 10.30
N PRO A 70 -8.98 -4.11 9.20
CA PRO A 70 -8.72 -5.37 8.50
C PRO A 70 -7.92 -6.32 9.41
N GLU A 71 -8.21 -7.62 9.38
CA GLU A 71 -7.43 -8.61 10.15
C GLU A 71 -5.96 -8.66 9.69
N ARG A 72 -5.76 -8.50 8.39
CA ARG A 72 -4.46 -8.58 7.72
C ARG A 72 -4.41 -7.62 6.54
N ILE A 73 -3.24 -6.99 6.36
CA ILE A 73 -2.90 -6.25 5.14
C ILE A 73 -1.64 -6.87 4.54
N GLU A 74 -1.76 -7.45 3.35
CA GLU A 74 -0.61 -7.95 2.59
C GLU A 74 0.08 -6.80 1.85
N LEU A 75 1.40 -6.85 1.81
CA LEU A 75 2.26 -5.84 1.22
C LEU A 75 2.94 -6.42 -0.02
N TRP A 76 2.75 -5.77 -1.15
CA TRP A 76 3.28 -6.21 -2.43
C TRP A 76 3.98 -5.06 -3.15
N LEU A 77 5.17 -5.29 -3.70
CA LEU A 77 5.98 -4.26 -4.31
C LEU A 77 6.22 -4.55 -5.79
N HIS A 78 6.12 -3.51 -6.62
CA HIS A 78 6.48 -3.59 -8.03
C HIS A 78 7.50 -2.50 -8.37
N TYR A 79 8.49 -2.87 -9.18
CA TYR A 79 9.44 -1.93 -9.76
C TYR A 79 9.18 -1.81 -11.27
N SER A 80 8.82 -0.60 -11.70
CA SER A 80 8.62 -0.25 -13.11
C SER A 80 9.75 0.67 -13.54
N SER A 81 10.51 0.27 -14.57
CA SER A 81 11.48 1.15 -15.20
C SER A 81 10.75 2.19 -16.04
N LYS A 82 11.18 3.46 -15.99
CA LYS A 82 10.65 4.55 -16.84
C LYS A 82 10.75 4.25 -18.35
N SER A 83 11.64 3.33 -18.75
CA SER A 83 11.84 2.92 -20.15
C SER A 83 10.85 1.88 -20.67
N ALA A 84 10.08 1.22 -19.80
CA ALA A 84 9.17 0.16 -20.20
C ALA A 84 7.71 0.66 -20.16
N PRO A 85 6.96 0.64 -21.28
CA PRO A 85 5.53 0.84 -21.22
C PRO A 85 4.92 -0.29 -20.37
N SER A 86 4.37 0.06 -19.21
CA SER A 86 3.66 -0.90 -18.35
C SER A 86 2.16 -0.71 -18.53
N THR A 87 1.50 -1.73 -19.09
CA THR A 87 0.06 -1.87 -18.94
C THR A 87 -0.22 -2.31 -17.50
N PRO A 88 -1.40 -2.02 -16.92
CA PRO A 88 -1.75 -2.53 -15.59
C PRO A 88 -1.58 -4.05 -15.46
N SER A 89 -1.81 -4.78 -16.56
CA SER A 89 -1.64 -6.24 -16.65
C SER A 89 -0.18 -6.73 -16.66
N SER A 90 0.80 -5.89 -16.98
CA SER A 90 2.23 -6.27 -16.99
C SER A 90 2.95 -5.97 -15.68
N GLN A 91 2.25 -5.45 -14.67
CA GLN A 91 2.82 -5.16 -13.36
C GLN A 91 2.96 -6.45 -12.54
N SER A 92 4.18 -6.97 -12.45
CA SER A 92 4.53 -8.07 -11.56
C SER A 92 4.79 -7.55 -10.14
N PHE A 93 3.84 -7.79 -9.25
CA PHE A 93 3.97 -7.45 -7.84
C PHE A 93 4.60 -8.61 -7.07
N GLU A 94 5.65 -8.32 -6.32
CA GLU A 94 6.32 -9.28 -5.45
C GLU A 94 5.86 -9.13 -4.01
N TYR A 95 5.54 -10.23 -3.36
CA TYR A 95 5.13 -10.24 -1.96
C TYR A 95 6.29 -9.86 -1.03
N MET A 96 6.07 -8.86 -0.17
CA MET A 96 7.05 -8.43 0.84
C MET A 96 6.77 -8.99 2.23
N GLY A 97 5.52 -9.37 2.50
CA GLY A 97 5.06 -9.73 3.84
C GLY A 97 3.66 -9.20 4.12
N PHE A 98 3.28 -9.20 5.39
CA PHE A 98 1.97 -8.74 5.83
C PHE A 98 2.04 -8.00 7.16
N VAL A 99 1.00 -7.23 7.42
CA VAL A 99 0.72 -6.59 8.71
C VAL A 99 -0.50 -7.26 9.30
N ALA A 100 -0.37 -7.81 10.50
CA ALA A 100 -1.51 -8.21 11.32
C ALA A 100 -1.91 -7.03 12.21
N LEU A 101 -3.21 -6.74 12.27
CA LEU A 101 -3.77 -5.68 13.09
C LEU A 101 -4.64 -6.28 14.19
N SER A 102 -4.75 -5.58 15.31
CA SER A 102 -5.56 -6.01 16.45
C SER A 102 -7.03 -5.67 16.23
N ASP A 103 -7.93 -6.49 16.75
CA ASP A 103 -9.38 -6.26 16.72
C ASP A 103 -9.82 -5.03 17.53
N ASN A 104 -8.93 -4.50 18.36
CA ASN A 104 -9.13 -3.33 19.21
C ASN A 104 -10.26 -3.50 20.23
N SER A 105 -10.62 -4.74 20.56
CA SER A 105 -11.64 -5.07 21.56
C SER A 105 -11.23 -4.63 22.98
N SER A 106 -9.93 -4.66 23.27
CA SER A 106 -9.35 -4.23 24.55
C SER A 106 -9.61 -2.76 24.89
N THR A 107 -9.84 -1.90 23.88
CA THR A 107 -10.15 -0.48 24.07
C THR A 107 -11.65 -0.17 23.89
N ASN A 108 -12.50 -1.19 23.83
CA ASN A 108 -13.91 -1.06 23.45
C ASN A 108 -14.10 -0.41 22.08
N PHE A 109 -13.20 -0.69 21.12
CA PHE A 109 -13.25 -0.15 19.76
C PHE A 109 -13.14 1.37 19.67
N THR A 110 -12.58 2.04 20.68
CA THR A 110 -12.49 3.51 20.71
C THR A 110 -11.20 4.05 20.09
N SER A 111 -10.15 3.23 20.04
CA SER A 111 -8.82 3.66 19.59
C SER A 111 -8.59 3.37 18.11
N ARG A 112 -7.94 4.26 17.38
CA ARG A 112 -7.46 3.94 16.02
C ARG A 112 -6.28 2.98 16.13
N GLU A 113 -6.20 2.00 15.23
CA GLU A 113 -5.13 1.00 15.27
C GLU A 113 -3.97 1.47 14.39
N LEU A 114 -2.87 1.88 15.03
CA LEU A 114 -1.61 2.22 14.35
C LEU A 114 -0.69 1.01 14.41
N GLN A 115 -0.33 0.48 13.24
CA GLN A 115 0.63 -0.62 13.16
C GLN A 115 1.80 -0.26 12.26
N SER A 116 3.00 -0.72 12.64
CA SER A 116 4.25 -0.44 11.95
C SER A 116 5.03 -1.72 11.72
N VAL A 117 5.34 -2.03 10.46
CA VAL A 117 6.12 -3.21 10.09
C VAL A 117 7.43 -2.82 9.42
N THR A 118 8.52 -3.40 9.91
CA THR A 118 9.82 -3.34 9.22
C THR A 118 9.87 -4.44 8.17
N VAL A 119 10.28 -4.10 6.96
CA VAL A 119 10.36 -5.04 5.84
C VAL A 119 11.82 -5.22 5.43
N ALA A 120 12.13 -6.36 4.79
CA ALA A 120 13.42 -6.53 4.14
C ALA A 120 13.62 -5.39 3.12
N PRO A 121 14.74 -4.64 3.20
CA PRO A 121 14.99 -3.51 2.30
C PRO A 121 14.84 -3.88 0.83
N LYS A 122 13.89 -3.27 0.15
CA LYS A 122 13.61 -3.58 -1.26
C LYS A 122 13.28 -2.35 -2.08
N VAL A 123 13.79 -2.32 -3.30
CA VAL A 123 13.56 -1.24 -4.25
C VAL A 123 12.24 -1.43 -4.97
N GLY A 124 11.43 -0.38 -5.01
CA GLY A 124 10.14 -0.38 -5.68
C GLY A 124 9.73 0.99 -6.19
N SER A 125 8.71 0.98 -7.03
CA SER A 125 8.06 2.17 -7.59
C SER A 125 6.57 2.22 -7.27
N HIS A 126 5.97 1.06 -6.97
CA HIS A 126 4.58 0.91 -6.60
C HIS A 126 4.47 -0.03 -5.41
N LEU A 127 3.59 0.31 -4.47
CA LEU A 127 3.18 -0.53 -3.36
C LEU A 127 1.70 -0.86 -3.51
N LYS A 128 1.38 -2.14 -3.55
CA LYS A 128 0.01 -2.64 -3.47
C LYS A 128 -0.26 -3.17 -2.06
N LEU A 129 -1.38 -2.72 -1.52
CA LEU A 129 -1.96 -3.19 -0.26
C LEU A 129 -3.13 -4.10 -0.63
N ARG A 130 -3.15 -5.34 -0.12
CA ARG A 130 -4.35 -6.19 -0.19
C ARG A 130 -4.90 -6.36 1.21
N LEU A 131 -6.11 -5.86 1.43
CA LEU A 131 -6.77 -5.87 2.72
C LEU A 131 -7.69 -7.07 2.80
N GLY A 132 -7.50 -7.89 3.84
CA GLY A 132 -8.37 -9.00 4.18
C GLY A 132 -9.72 -8.55 4.75
N PRO A 133 -10.54 -9.50 5.24
CA PRO A 133 -11.78 -9.17 5.92
C PRO A 133 -11.52 -8.33 7.19
N PRO A 134 -12.49 -7.52 7.64
CA PRO A 134 -12.38 -6.81 8.90
C PRO A 134 -12.57 -7.72 10.11
N HIS A 135 -12.02 -7.28 11.25
CA HIS A 135 -12.39 -7.84 12.54
C HIS A 135 -13.88 -7.61 12.82
N SER A 136 -14.57 -8.69 13.20
CA SER A 136 -16.01 -8.65 13.53
C SER A 136 -16.29 -7.77 14.73
N ASN A 137 -17.19 -6.80 14.59
CA ASN A 137 -17.64 -5.96 15.71
C ASN A 137 -19.03 -5.36 15.46
N LYS A 138 -19.68 -4.92 16.53
CA LYS A 138 -21.06 -4.39 16.50
C LYS A 138 -21.24 -3.08 15.72
N PHE A 139 -20.16 -2.37 15.39
CA PHE A 139 -20.20 -1.09 14.68
C PHE A 139 -19.96 -1.25 13.17
N ASN A 140 -19.57 -2.44 12.70
CA ASN A 140 -19.27 -2.72 11.30
C ASN A 140 -20.08 -3.93 10.80
N VAL A 141 -21.39 -3.74 10.67
CA VAL A 141 -22.32 -4.79 10.24
C VAL A 141 -22.12 -5.17 8.76
N GLU A 142 -21.61 -4.23 7.96
CA GLU A 142 -21.45 -4.36 6.51
C GLU A 142 -20.09 -4.97 6.11
N ASN A 143 -19.26 -5.37 7.07
CA ASN A 143 -17.92 -5.93 6.85
C ASN A 143 -17.02 -5.05 5.96
N GLN A 144 -17.07 -3.74 6.18
CA GLN A 144 -16.19 -2.78 5.51
C GLN A 144 -14.79 -2.76 6.15
N VAL A 145 -13.81 -2.34 5.38
CA VAL A 145 -12.45 -2.03 5.86
C VAL A 145 -12.11 -0.57 5.57
N ALA A 146 -11.32 0.06 6.43
CA ALA A 146 -10.93 1.46 6.25
C ALA A 146 -9.51 1.76 6.74
N LEU A 147 -8.82 2.61 5.99
CA LEU A 147 -7.51 3.14 6.34
C LEU A 147 -7.57 4.66 6.44
N LEU A 148 -7.05 5.20 7.53
CA LEU A 148 -7.00 6.63 7.78
C LEU A 148 -5.71 7.27 7.26
N ALA A 149 -4.60 6.55 7.33
CA ALA A 149 -3.30 7.05 6.89
C ALA A 149 -2.34 5.90 6.57
N ILE A 150 -1.40 6.16 5.66
CA ILE A 150 -0.31 5.25 5.32
C ILE A 150 0.98 6.06 5.28
N ASN A 151 2.00 5.63 6.03
CA ASN A 151 3.34 6.18 5.93
C ASN A 151 4.29 5.12 5.39
N ILE A 152 5.07 5.51 4.38
CA ILE A 152 6.12 4.67 3.80
C ILE A 152 7.44 5.34 4.15
N LEU A 153 8.33 4.61 4.82
CA LEU A 153 9.64 5.10 5.21
C LEU A 153 10.72 4.31 4.48
N GLY A 154 11.66 5.04 3.91
CA GLY A 154 12.64 4.49 3.01
C GLY A 154 13.69 5.52 2.61
N GLU A 155 14.31 5.26 1.47
CA GLU A 155 15.28 6.16 0.85
C GLU A 155 15.03 6.21 -0.65
N GLU A 156 14.91 7.43 -1.20
CA GLU A 156 14.86 7.60 -2.65
C GLU A 156 16.20 7.17 -3.25
N LEU A 157 16.14 6.55 -4.42
CA LEU A 157 17.35 6.09 -5.10
C LEU A 157 18.10 7.26 -5.71
N THR A 158 19.42 7.22 -5.61
CA THR A 158 20.29 8.13 -6.35
C THR A 158 20.21 7.86 -7.86
N PRO A 159 20.55 8.86 -8.71
CA PRO A 159 20.63 8.65 -10.15
C PRO A 159 21.54 7.47 -10.55
N GLU A 160 22.65 7.30 -9.84
CA GLU A 160 23.61 6.21 -10.06
C GLU A 160 23.00 4.83 -9.79
N GLU A 161 22.27 4.68 -8.67
CA GLU A 161 21.56 3.45 -8.35
C GLU A 161 20.46 3.15 -9.38
N LEU A 162 19.72 4.17 -9.82
CA LEU A 162 18.70 4.02 -10.86
C LEU A 162 19.30 3.51 -12.17
N THR A 163 20.43 4.07 -12.59
CA THR A 163 21.16 3.61 -13.78
C THR A 163 21.64 2.17 -13.60
N ALA A 164 22.25 1.82 -12.47
CA ALA A 164 22.73 0.46 -12.21
C ALA A 164 21.60 -0.58 -12.26
N ILE A 165 20.44 -0.28 -11.69
CA ILE A 165 19.27 -1.16 -11.71
C ILE A 165 18.73 -1.33 -13.14
N GLN A 166 18.71 -0.26 -13.94
CA GLN A 166 18.30 -0.32 -15.34
C GLN A 166 19.26 -1.16 -16.19
N SER A 167 20.58 -1.01 -16.01
CA SER A 167 21.58 -1.81 -16.70
C SER A 167 21.44 -3.31 -16.38
N ASN A 168 21.25 -3.66 -15.11
CA ASN A 168 21.08 -5.06 -14.70
C ASN A 168 19.78 -5.68 -15.22
N THR A 169 18.69 -4.92 -15.27
CA THR A 169 17.41 -5.41 -15.80
C THR A 169 17.48 -5.63 -17.32
N ALA A 170 18.19 -4.75 -18.05
CA ALA A 170 18.37 -4.89 -19.50
C ALA A 170 19.20 -6.14 -19.88
N LEU A 171 20.24 -6.46 -19.10
CA LEU A 171 21.08 -7.64 -19.32
C LEU A 171 20.33 -8.96 -19.12
N LEU A 172 19.36 -9.01 -18.20
CA LEU A 172 18.53 -10.20 -17.96
C LEU A 172 17.41 -10.39 -19.00
N SER A 173 16.99 -9.31 -19.67
CA SER A 173 15.96 -9.35 -20.73
C SER A 173 16.53 -9.56 -22.15
N ALA A 174 17.85 -9.57 -22.31
CA ALA A 174 18.49 -9.83 -23.60
C ALA A 174 18.42 -11.32 -23.93
N THR A 175 17.36 -11.73 -24.65
CA THR A 175 17.29 -13.06 -25.27
C THR A 175 18.49 -13.21 -26.22
N PRO A 176 19.26 -14.31 -26.17
CA PRO A 176 20.29 -14.55 -27.18
C PRO A 176 19.61 -14.65 -28.55
N ALA A 177 20.08 -13.87 -29.52
CA ALA A 177 19.65 -14.02 -30.90
C ALA A 177 20.09 -15.42 -31.39
N ASN A 178 19.11 -16.27 -31.68
CA ASN A 178 19.27 -17.48 -32.49
C ASN A 178 18.97 -17.14 -33.94
#